data_AF-A0A3P6RS08-F1
#
_entry.id   AF-A0A3P6RS08-F1
#
_cell.length_a   1.000
_cell.length_b   1.000
_cell.length_c   1.000
_cell.angle_alpha   90.00
_cell.angle_beta   90.00
_cell.angle_gamma   90.00
#
_symmetry.space_group_name_H-M   'P 1'
#
loop_
_entity.id
_entity.type
_entity.pdbx_description
1 polymer ?
#
loop_
_entity_poly.entity_id
_entity_poly.type
_entity_poly.pdbx_seq_one_letter_code
_entity_poly.pdbx_strand_id
1 'polypeptide(L)'
;MGFPFFFLSVTEFAVQVPKDNKCPLLAIDCCTDWSTLSSGLDCKQLLEAVKEKFSGNGMRFELSNDPGRYLCAYSYYISLRHNRHRSLFVHVPEFDEYCTKEFIANIIKQIIHKSMLQVLALREKRSTNSDDKEQQQQPKQAASGQ
;
A
#
# COMPACT_ATOMS: atom_id res chain seq x y z
N MET A 1 -25.75 12.52 -29.52
CA MET A 1 -25.76 11.55 -28.40
C MET A 1 -24.72 12.01 -27.39
N GLY A 2 -25.16 12.78 -26.40
CA GLY A 2 -24.29 13.32 -25.35
C GLY A 2 -24.36 12.42 -24.13
N PHE A 3 -23.20 11.95 -23.65
CA PHE A 3 -23.11 11.30 -22.35
C PHE A 3 -23.12 12.37 -21.26
N PRO A 4 -23.97 12.27 -20.22
CA PRO A 4 -23.90 13.20 -19.11
C PRO A 4 -22.64 12.92 -18.29
N PHE A 5 -21.72 13.89 -18.29
CA PHE A 5 -20.70 14.01 -17.25
C PHE A 5 -21.42 14.28 -15.93
N PHE A 6 -21.60 13.25 -15.10
CA PHE A 6 -21.92 13.45 -13.70
C PHE A 6 -20.66 13.92 -13.00
N PHE A 7 -20.54 15.24 -12.83
CA PHE A 7 -19.63 15.82 -11.86
C PHE A 7 -20.24 15.53 -10.48
N LEU A 8 -19.68 14.56 -9.76
CA LEU A 8 -20.08 14.33 -8.37
C LEU A 8 -19.68 15.57 -7.58
N SER A 9 -20.70 16.30 -7.11
CA SER A 9 -20.57 17.41 -6.17
C SER A 9 -19.71 16.96 -4.99
N VAL A 10 -18.58 17.63 -4.79
CA VAL A 10 -17.82 17.56 -3.54
C VAL A 10 -18.72 18.18 -2.50
N THR A 11 -19.40 17.35 -1.70
CA THR A 11 -19.97 17.81 -0.43
C THR A 11 -18.82 18.40 0.36
N GLU A 12 -19.02 19.62 0.84
CA GLU A 12 -18.14 20.40 1.70
C GLU A 12 -17.79 19.61 2.96
N PHE A 13 -16.84 18.69 2.83
CA PHE A 13 -16.09 18.21 3.97
C PHE A 13 -15.27 19.41 4.40
N ALA A 14 -15.61 20.00 5.55
CA ALA A 14 -14.63 20.74 6.31
C ALA A 14 -13.45 19.77 6.56
N VAL A 15 -12.45 19.80 5.67
CA VAL A 15 -11.29 18.92 5.75
C VAL A 15 -10.46 19.40 6.93
N GLN A 16 -10.85 18.98 8.11
CA GLN A 16 -10.02 19.12 9.28
C GLN A 16 -8.83 18.18 9.07
N VAL A 17 -7.67 18.79 8.82
CA VAL A 17 -6.40 18.07 8.69
C VAL A 17 -6.24 17.18 9.92
N PRO A 18 -6.04 15.85 9.74
CA PRO A 18 -5.94 14.95 10.87
C PRO A 18 -4.75 15.35 11.76
N LYS A 19 -5.05 15.64 13.03
CA LYS A 19 -4.03 15.91 14.05
C LYS A 19 -3.42 14.58 14.50
N ASP A 20 -2.13 14.60 14.83
CA ASP A 20 -1.38 13.47 15.44
C ASP A 20 -1.17 12.22 14.57
N ASN A 21 -1.13 12.36 13.23
CA ASN A 21 -0.93 11.25 12.27
C ASN A 21 -2.02 10.16 12.34
N LYS A 22 -3.17 10.46 12.94
CA LYS A 22 -4.28 9.50 13.02
C LYS A 22 -5.09 9.55 11.74
N CYS A 23 -5.33 8.40 11.13
CA CYS A 23 -6.21 8.32 9.96
C CYS A 23 -7.65 8.67 10.39
N PRO A 24 -8.31 9.67 9.76
CA PRO A 24 -9.67 10.09 10.14
C PRO A 24 -10.71 8.99 9.90
N LEU A 25 -10.38 8.02 9.04
CA LEU A 25 -11.24 6.86 8.75
C LEU A 25 -11.16 5.76 9.83
N LEU A 26 -10.28 5.87 10.82
CA LEU A 26 -10.25 4.95 11.97
C LEU A 26 -11.41 5.19 12.94
N ALA A 27 -12.04 6.36 12.91
CA ALA A 27 -13.17 6.70 13.77
C ALA A 27 -14.49 6.00 13.37
N ILE A 28 -14.53 5.32 12.22
CA ILE A 28 -15.75 4.69 11.68
C ILE A 28 -15.86 3.20 12.08
N ASP A 29 -14.75 2.54 12.39
CA ASP A 29 -14.75 1.16 12.88
C ASP A 29 -14.37 1.14 14.37
N CYS A 30 -15.36 0.92 15.25
CA CYS A 30 -15.24 0.82 16.72
C CYS A 30 -14.22 -0.20 17.25
N CYS A 31 -13.68 -1.03 16.37
CA CYS A 31 -13.35 -2.40 16.72
C CYS A 31 -12.01 -2.87 16.14
N THR A 32 -11.17 -1.97 15.61
CA THR A 32 -9.80 -2.30 15.23
C THR A 32 -8.81 -1.21 15.63
N ASP A 33 -7.82 -1.61 16.44
CA ASP A 33 -6.73 -0.82 17.01
C ASP A 33 -5.60 -0.52 16.01
N TRP A 34 -5.92 -0.36 14.71
CA TRP A 34 -4.92 -0.03 13.70
C TRP A 34 -4.51 1.45 13.82
N SER A 35 -3.77 1.79 14.86
CA SER A 35 -3.19 3.13 15.04
C SER A 35 -2.29 3.52 13.87
N THR A 36 -1.75 2.53 13.15
CA THR A 36 -0.84 2.70 12.02
C THR A 36 -1.19 1.74 10.89
N LEU A 37 -1.39 2.26 9.68
CA LEU A 37 -1.54 1.45 8.46
C LEU A 37 -0.20 1.38 7.73
N SER A 38 0.16 0.20 7.21
CA SER A 38 1.36 -0.02 6.41
C SER A 38 1.06 -0.78 5.13
N SER A 39 1.90 -0.55 4.10
CA SER A 39 1.84 -1.35 2.87
C SER A 39 2.21 -2.80 3.18
N GLY A 40 1.48 -3.73 2.56
CA GLY A 40 1.77 -5.16 2.61
C GLY A 40 2.80 -5.61 1.56
N LEU A 41 3.41 -4.66 0.84
CA LEU A 41 4.54 -4.88 -0.07
C LEU A 41 5.85 -4.71 0.70
N ASP A 42 6.90 -5.41 0.27
CA ASP A 42 8.23 -5.27 0.84
C ASP A 42 8.93 -4.04 0.24
N CYS A 43 8.67 -2.89 0.85
CA CYS A 43 9.25 -1.62 0.42
C CYS A 43 10.77 -1.59 0.55
N LYS A 44 11.37 -2.36 1.46
CA LYS A 44 12.84 -2.45 1.58
C LYS A 44 13.42 -3.11 0.34
N GLN A 45 12.85 -4.24 -0.08
CA GLN A 45 13.26 -4.91 -1.30
C GLN A 45 13.07 -4.03 -2.55
N LEU A 46 11.96 -3.28 -2.62
CA LEU A 46 11.73 -2.33 -3.71
C LEU A 46 12.80 -1.23 -3.74
N LEU A 47 13.15 -0.67 -2.58
CA LEU A 47 14.17 0.36 -2.47
C LEU A 47 15.53 -0.14 -2.95
N GLU A 48 15.97 -1.31 -2.49
CA GLU A 48 17.25 -1.88 -2.88
C GLU A 48 17.29 -2.18 -4.39
N ALA A 49 16.19 -2.69 -4.96
CA ALA A 49 16.10 -2.93 -6.41
C ALA A 49 16.17 -1.63 -7.24
N VAL A 50 15.63 -0.52 -6.72
CA VAL A 50 15.74 0.79 -7.37
C VAL A 50 17.16 1.34 -7.23
N LYS A 51 17.75 1.28 -6.05
CA LYS A 51 19.14 1.72 -5.82
C LYS A 51 20.11 0.96 -6.72
N GLU A 52 20.00 -0.36 -6.80
CA GLU A 52 20.85 -1.19 -7.66
C GLU A 52 20.76 -0.76 -9.12
N LYS A 53 19.53 -0.60 -9.63
CA LYS A 53 19.28 -0.31 -11.04
C LYS A 53 19.68 1.12 -11.45
N PHE A 54 19.56 2.07 -10.54
CA PHE A 54 19.87 3.48 -10.79
C PHE A 54 21.10 3.95 -10.00
N SER A 55 22.01 3.02 -9.69
CA SER A 55 23.30 3.31 -9.06
C SER A 55 24.12 4.22 -9.97
N GLY A 56 24.69 5.28 -9.40
CA GLY A 56 25.55 6.23 -10.12
C GLY A 56 24.84 7.44 -10.71
N ASN A 57 23.51 7.54 -10.60
CA ASN A 57 22.72 8.66 -11.14
C ASN A 57 22.69 9.91 -10.22
N GLY A 58 23.48 9.94 -9.14
CA GLY A 58 23.52 11.06 -8.19
C GLY A 58 22.27 11.22 -7.32
N MET A 59 21.27 10.33 -7.48
CA MET A 59 19.98 10.41 -6.81
C MET A 59 19.92 9.53 -5.57
N ARG A 60 19.32 10.07 -4.50
CA ARG A 60 19.12 9.38 -3.23
C ARG A 60 17.69 8.86 -3.13
N PHE A 61 17.56 7.57 -2.85
CA PHE A 61 16.28 6.90 -2.63
C PHE A 61 16.17 6.47 -1.17
N GLU A 62 15.02 6.76 -0.55
CA GLU A 62 14.78 6.48 0.87
C GLU A 62 13.35 5.99 1.14
N LEU A 63 13.18 5.26 2.24
CA LEU A 63 11.86 4.94 2.75
C LEU A 63 11.30 6.15 3.52
N SER A 64 10.06 6.52 3.20
CA SER A 64 9.30 7.46 4.02
C SER A 64 8.33 6.71 4.92
N ASN A 65 8.29 7.12 6.20
CA ASN A 65 7.28 6.68 7.16
C ASN A 65 6.13 7.71 7.32
N ASP A 66 6.17 8.82 6.57
CA ASP A 66 5.19 9.91 6.66
C ASP A 66 4.71 10.28 5.24
N PRO A 67 3.48 9.89 4.85
CA PRO A 67 2.89 10.27 3.56
C PRO A 67 2.35 11.72 3.55
N GLY A 68 2.43 12.43 4.67
CA GLY A 68 1.89 13.77 4.87
C GLY A 68 0.44 13.77 5.38
N ARG A 69 -0.17 14.96 5.42
CA ARG A 69 -1.54 15.18 5.95
C ARG A 69 -2.48 15.82 4.93
N TYR A 70 -2.13 15.73 3.65
CA TYR A 70 -2.90 16.31 2.55
C TYR A 70 -3.59 15.23 1.72
N LEU A 71 -4.22 15.63 0.61
CA LEU A 71 -5.05 14.75 -0.23
C LEU A 71 -4.32 13.48 -0.70
N CYS A 72 -3.01 13.56 -0.98
CA CYS A 72 -2.23 12.40 -1.39
C CYS A 72 -2.19 11.31 -0.32
N ALA A 73 -1.98 11.71 0.95
CA ALA A 73 -1.99 10.80 2.08
C ALA A 73 -3.39 10.22 2.32
N TYR A 74 -4.43 11.05 2.21
CA TYR A 74 -5.81 10.61 2.33
C TYR A 74 -6.16 9.50 1.33
N SER A 75 -5.84 9.71 0.04
CA SER A 75 -6.03 8.71 -1.01
C SER A 75 -5.21 7.44 -0.77
N TYR A 76 -4.00 7.57 -0.25
CA TYR A 76 -3.18 6.42 0.13
C TYR A 76 -3.80 5.62 1.27
N TYR A 77 -4.29 6.28 2.33
CA TYR A 77 -4.96 5.60 3.44
C TYR A 77 -6.22 4.84 3.01
N ILE A 78 -7.04 5.42 2.13
CA ILE A 78 -8.19 4.72 1.54
C ILE A 78 -7.72 3.47 0.79
N SER A 79 -6.68 3.60 -0.03
CA SER A 79 -6.13 2.48 -0.80
C SER A 79 -5.61 1.36 0.12
N LEU A 80 -4.87 1.72 1.17
CA LEU A 80 -4.38 0.77 2.19
C LEU A 80 -5.52 0.04 2.90
N ARG A 81 -6.58 0.76 3.27
CA ARG A 81 -7.78 0.16 3.88
C ARG A 81 -8.46 -0.83 2.93
N HIS A 82 -8.53 -0.49 1.65
CA HIS A 82 -9.14 -1.37 0.65
C HIS A 82 -8.30 -2.63 0.41
N ASN A 83 -6.99 -2.48 0.17
CA ASN A 83 -6.08 -3.61 0.01
C ASN A 83 -4.61 -3.22 0.24
N ARG A 84 -4.10 -3.49 1.45
CA ARG A 84 -2.69 -3.20 1.79
C ARG A 84 -1.67 -3.93 0.92
N HIS A 85 -1.99 -5.12 0.41
CA HIS A 85 -1.07 -5.91 -0.42
C HIS A 85 -1.04 -5.47 -1.90
N ARG A 86 -1.81 -4.45 -2.26
CA ARG A 86 -1.86 -3.88 -3.62
C ARG A 86 -1.77 -2.36 -3.62
N SER A 87 -1.34 -1.77 -2.51
CA SER A 87 -1.28 -0.33 -2.32
C SER A 87 0.13 0.11 -1.96
N LEU A 88 0.64 1.09 -2.69
CA LEU A 88 1.96 1.68 -2.52
C LEU A 88 1.86 3.19 -2.73
N PHE A 89 2.69 3.95 -2.03
CA PHE A 89 2.79 5.40 -2.18
C PHE A 89 4.24 5.79 -2.43
N VAL A 90 4.45 6.68 -3.39
CA VAL A 90 5.79 7.14 -3.79
C VAL A 90 5.78 8.66 -3.85
N HIS A 91 6.67 9.29 -3.09
CA HIS A 91 6.96 10.71 -3.25
C HIS A 91 7.92 10.89 -4.43
N VAL A 92 7.58 11.82 -5.30
CA VAL A 92 8.39 12.21 -6.46
C VAL A 92 8.82 13.67 -6.24
N PRO A 93 10.12 13.99 -6.37
CA PRO A 93 10.59 15.37 -6.26
C PRO A 93 10.10 16.22 -7.44
N GLU A 94 10.29 17.52 -7.35
CA GLU A 94 10.06 18.41 -8.49
C GLU A 94 11.00 18.07 -9.65
N PHE A 95 10.56 18.37 -10.86
CA PHE A 95 11.35 18.09 -12.07
C PHE A 95 12.34 19.22 -12.33
N ASP A 96 13.59 18.85 -12.57
CA ASP A 96 14.68 19.77 -12.92
C ASP A 96 15.60 19.14 -13.99
N GLU A 97 16.76 19.75 -14.22
CA GLU A 97 17.76 19.28 -15.19
C GLU A 97 18.34 17.89 -14.85
N TYR A 98 18.33 17.49 -13.58
CA TYR A 98 18.86 16.21 -13.10
C TYR A 98 17.74 15.19 -12.84
N CYS A 99 16.56 15.64 -12.46
CA CYS A 99 15.33 14.89 -12.22
C CYS A 99 14.36 15.03 -13.39
N THR A 100 14.79 14.61 -14.58
CA THR A 100 13.94 14.72 -15.77
C THR A 100 12.70 13.83 -15.67
N LYS A 101 11.63 14.20 -16.38
CA LYS A 101 10.36 13.43 -16.39
C LYS A 101 10.58 12.01 -16.89
N GLU A 102 11.43 11.83 -17.89
CA GLU A 102 11.79 10.54 -18.48
C GLU A 102 12.53 9.67 -17.47
N PHE A 103 13.44 10.28 -16.71
CA PHE A 103 14.19 9.59 -15.67
C PHE A 103 13.27 9.12 -14.53
N ILE A 104 12.41 10.01 -14.03
CA ILE A 104 11.41 9.67 -13.02
C ILE A 104 10.44 8.60 -13.54
N ALA A 105 9.96 8.71 -14.78
CA ALA A 105 9.07 7.71 -15.37
C ALA A 105 9.72 6.32 -15.41
N ASN A 106 11.02 6.25 -15.71
CA ASN A 106 11.77 5.00 -15.67
C ASN A 106 11.86 4.44 -14.24
N ILE A 107 12.08 5.27 -13.22
CA ILE A 107 12.07 4.85 -11.82
C ILE A 107 10.71 4.27 -11.44
N ILE A 108 9.63 5.01 -11.70
CA ILE A 108 8.26 4.58 -11.39
C ILE A 108 7.93 3.26 -12.12
N LYS A 109 8.33 3.12 -13.38
CA LYS A 109 8.18 1.87 -14.13
C LYS A 109 8.88 0.68 -13.44
N GLN A 110 10.07 0.89 -12.89
CA GLN A 110 10.76 -0.16 -12.13
C GLN A 110 10.05 -0.52 -10.84
N ILE A 111 9.57 0.49 -10.09
CA ILE A 111 8.81 0.27 -8.86
C ILE A 111 7.54 -0.53 -9.16
N ILE A 112 6.78 -0.16 -10.19
CA ILE A 112 5.57 -0.89 -10.61
C ILE A 112 5.91 -2.34 -10.97
N HIS A 113 6.92 -2.56 -11.81
CA HIS A 113 7.32 -3.90 -12.23
C HIS A 113 7.69 -4.79 -11.04
N LYS A 114 8.53 -4.30 -10.12
CA LYS A 114 8.94 -5.06 -8.92
C LYS A 114 7.76 -5.28 -7.95
N SER A 115 6.88 -4.30 -7.80
CA SER A 115 5.66 -4.44 -6.99
C SER A 115 4.73 -5.51 -7.55
N MET A 116 4.56 -5.58 -8.87
CA MET A 116 3.77 -6.62 -9.52
C MET A 116 4.31 -8.02 -9.23
N LEU A 117 5.63 -8.22 -9.27
CA LEU A 117 6.25 -9.51 -8.94
C LEU A 117 5.93 -9.93 -7.50
N GLN A 118 6.00 -9.00 -6.54
CA GLN A 118 5.60 -9.28 -5.16
C GLN A 118 4.11 -9.66 -5.06
N VAL A 119 3.22 -8.94 -5.77
CA VAL A 119 1.79 -9.25 -5.79
C VAL A 119 1.52 -10.65 -6.37
N LEU A 120 2.24 -11.06 -7.42
CA LEU A 120 2.11 -12.39 -8.02
C LEU A 120 2.57 -13.49 -7.06
N ALA A 121 3.74 -13.33 -6.43
CA ALA A 121 4.23 -14.27 -5.42
C ALA A 121 3.27 -14.42 -4.22
N LEU A 122 2.60 -13.34 -3.81
CA LEU A 122 1.57 -13.37 -2.76
C LEU A 122 0.27 -14.06 -3.20
N ARG A 123 0.00 -14.19 -4.50
CA ARG A 123 -1.14 -14.97 -5.01
C ARG A 123 -0.81 -16.45 -4.97
N GLU A 124 0.38 -16.85 -5.39
CA GLU A 124 0.85 -18.24 -5.37
C GLU A 124 0.88 -18.82 -3.95
N LYS A 125 1.38 -18.06 -2.97
CA LYS A 125 1.38 -18.48 -1.56
C LYS A 125 -0.04 -18.68 -0.99
N ARG A 126 -1.05 -18.00 -1.55
CA ARG A 126 -2.44 -18.18 -1.11
C ARG A 126 -3.08 -19.43 -1.68
N SER A 127 -2.74 -19.81 -2.92
CA SER A 127 -3.21 -21.08 -3.48
C SER A 127 -2.64 -22.27 -2.70
N THR A 128 -1.35 -22.27 -2.38
CA THR A 128 -0.73 -23.41 -1.67
C THR A 128 -1.20 -23.54 -0.22
N ASN A 129 -1.42 -22.43 0.49
CA ASN A 129 -1.89 -22.46 1.88
C ASN A 129 -3.36 -22.90 2.04
N SER A 130 -4.13 -22.97 0.95
CA SER A 130 -5.52 -23.44 0.98
C SER A 130 -5.60 -24.97 0.97
N ASP A 131 -4.62 -25.64 0.37
CA ASP A 131 -4.56 -27.11 0.26
C ASP A 131 -4.04 -27.79 1.54
N ASP A 132 -3.27 -27.06 2.38
CA ASP A 132 -2.71 -27.60 3.64
C ASP A 132 -3.64 -27.44 4.87
N LYS A 133 -4.76 -26.73 4.75
CA LYS A 133 -5.70 -26.50 5.88
C LYS A 133 -6.75 -27.59 6.07
N GLU A 134 -6.82 -28.60 5.21
CA GLU A 134 -7.82 -29.67 5.27
C GLU A 134 -7.39 -30.90 6.12
N GLN A 135 -6.28 -30.84 6.88
CA GLN A 135 -5.82 -31.98 7.70
C GLN A 135 -5.70 -31.75 9.22
N GLN A 136 -6.29 -30.69 9.77
CA GLN A 136 -6.34 -30.53 11.24
C GLN A 136 -7.75 -30.25 11.77
N GLN A 137 -8.65 -31.18 11.50
CA GLN A 137 -9.86 -31.32 12.31
C GLN A 137 -10.29 -32.79 12.44
N GLN A 138 -9.72 -33.51 13.41
CA GLN A 138 -10.41 -34.64 14.06
C GLN A 138 -10.08 -34.70 15.57
N PRO A 139 -11.01 -35.22 16.39
CA PRO A 139 -11.33 -34.65 17.70
C PRO A 139 -10.58 -35.33 18.83
N LYS A 140 -10.22 -34.53 19.85
CA LYS A 140 -9.95 -35.05 21.20
C LYS A 140 -11.27 -35.52 21.80
N GLN A 141 -11.50 -36.83 21.86
CA GLN A 141 -12.48 -37.40 22.78
C GLN A 141 -11.82 -37.63 24.14
N ALA A 142 -12.51 -37.10 25.15
CA ALA A 142 -12.16 -37.11 26.55
C ALA A 142 -12.38 -38.49 27.19
N ALA A 143 -11.62 -38.75 28.25
CA ALA A 143 -11.78 -39.87 29.16
C ALA A 143 -13.06 -39.76 30.00
N SER A 144 -13.73 -40.89 30.21
CA SER A 144 -14.50 -41.29 31.41
C SER A 144 -14.99 -42.72 31.11
N GLY A 145 -14.74 -43.77 31.88
CA GLY A 145 -14.83 -43.88 33.33
C GLY A 145 -15.93 -44.90 33.63
N GLN A 146 -15.53 -46.15 33.88
CA GLN A 146 -16.08 -47.16 34.82
C GLN A 146 -15.59 -48.56 34.43
#